data_AF-A0A4Q5EMD7-F1
#
_entry.id   AF-A0A4Q5EMD7-F1
#
_cell.length_a   1.000
_cell.length_b   1.000
_cell.length_c   1.000
_cell.angle_alpha   90.00
_cell.angle_beta   90.00
_cell.angle_gamma   90.00
#
_symmetry.space_group_name_H-M   'P 1'
#
loop_
_entity.id
_entity.type
_entity.pdbx_description
1 polymer ?
#
loop_
_entity_poly.entity_id
_entity_poly.type
_entity_poly.pdbx_seq_one_letter_code
_entity_poly.pdbx_strand_id
1 'polypeptide(L)' 'MGKCFWCEGTGKFKKPRDEKKYSELFDRYDAPGTLTMGECRKRALKEVGYDLVKCEHCNGTGIQKD' A
#
# COMPACT_ATOMS: atom_id res chain seq x y z
N MET A 1 8.35 14.59 -16.36
CA MET A 1 7.32 14.25 -15.36
C MET A 1 7.66 12.89 -14.75
N GLY A 2 8.08 12.85 -13.48
CA GLY A 2 8.39 11.59 -12.79
C GLY A 2 7.13 10.83 -12.37
N LYS A 3 7.24 9.51 -12.16
CA LYS A 3 6.16 8.76 -11.52
C LYS A 3 5.93 9.31 -10.12
N CYS A 4 4.68 9.48 -9.71
CA CYS A 4 4.36 9.89 -8.35
C CYS A 4 4.92 8.85 -7.37
N PHE A 5 5.92 9.25 -6.59
CA PHE A 5 6.62 8.38 -5.64
C PHE A 5 5.64 7.69 -4.68
N TRP A 6 4.69 8.47 -4.19
CA TRP A 6 3.65 8.06 -3.25
C TRP A 6 2.80 6.90 -3.74
N CYS A 7 2.27 6.96 -4.96
CA CYS A 7 1.44 5.88 -5.52
C CYS A 7 2.18 5.02 -6.55
N GLU A 8 3.50 5.12 -6.61
CA GLU A 8 4.38 4.41 -7.54
C GLU A 8 3.98 4.53 -9.02
N GLY A 9 3.34 5.63 -9.43
CA GLY A 9 2.87 5.80 -10.80
C GLY A 9 1.43 5.35 -11.07
N THR A 10 0.75 4.73 -10.10
CA THR A 10 -0.58 4.13 -10.33
C THR A 10 -1.74 5.12 -10.18
N GLY A 11 -1.51 6.26 -9.55
CA GLY A 11 -2.54 7.22 -9.18
C GLY A 11 -3.43 6.76 -8.01
N LYS A 12 -3.22 5.57 -7.46
CA LYS A 12 -4.09 5.00 -6.42
C LYS A 12 -3.26 4.35 -5.31
N PHE A 13 -3.74 4.43 -4.08
CA PHE A 13 -3.18 3.68 -2.97
C PHE A 13 -4.11 2.56 -2.57
N LYS A 14 -3.51 1.46 -2.12
CA LYS A 14 -4.24 0.39 -1.44
C LYS A 14 -4.36 0.76 0.03
N LYS A 15 -5.55 1.22 0.43
CA LYS A 15 -5.89 1.43 1.83
C LYS A 15 -6.52 0.13 2.37
N PRO A 16 -5.97 -0.49 3.41
CA PRO A 16 -6.59 -1.66 4.03
C PRO A 16 -7.99 -1.29 4.52
N ARG A 17 -8.97 -2.19 4.34
CA ARG A 17 -10.34 -2.00 4.84
C ARG A 17 -10.42 -2.00 6.36
N ASP A 18 -9.52 -2.76 6.98
CA ASP A 18 -9.36 -2.85 8.42
C ASP A 18 -7.89 -2.59 8.77
N GLU A 19 -7.62 -1.38 9.26
CA GLU A 19 -6.25 -0.93 9.61
C GLU A 19 -5.68 -1.70 10.80
N LYS A 20 -6.53 -2.09 11.78
CA LYS A 20 -6.08 -2.84 12.96
C LYS A 20 -5.65 -4.23 12.56
N LYS A 21 -6.52 -4.94 11.83
CA LYS A 21 -6.23 -6.29 11.34
C LYS A 21 -5.07 -6.30 10.36
N TYR A 22 -4.92 -5.24 9.54
CA TYR A 22 -3.76 -5.08 8.68
C TYR A 22 -2.46 -5.04 9.49
N SER A 23 -2.40 -4.22 10.54
CA SER A 23 -1.21 -4.12 11.39
C SER A 23 -0.87 -5.46 12.04
N GLU A 24 -1.86 -6.13 12.64
CA GLU A 24 -1.66 -7.43 13.27
C GLU A 24 -1.14 -8.50 12.30
N LEU A 25 -1.69 -8.55 11.08
CA LEU A 25 -1.23 -9.48 10.05
C LEU A 25 0.14 -9.11 9.51
N PHE A 26 0.41 -7.82 9.36
CA PHE A 26 1.72 -7.34 8.92
C PHE A 26 2.79 -7.77 9.92
N ASP A 27 2.61 -7.48 11.21
CA ASP A 27 3.54 -7.84 12.28
C ASP A 27 3.71 -9.37 12.36
N ARG A 28 2.62 -10.13 12.18
CA ARG A 28 2.69 -11.59 12.12
C ARG A 28 3.51 -12.10 10.92
N TYR A 29 3.42 -11.46 9.76
CA TYR A 29 4.17 -11.84 8.57
C TYR A 29 5.62 -11.36 8.61
N ASP A 30 5.89 -10.26 9.31
CA ASP A 30 7.22 -9.67 9.47
C ASP A 30 8.05 -10.37 10.57
N ALA A 31 7.41 -10.81 11.66
CA ALA A 31 8.08 -11.46 12.79
C ALA A 31 9.00 -12.65 12.43
N PRO A 32 8.69 -13.52 11.44
CA PRO A 32 9.59 -14.58 11.00
C PRO A 32 10.85 -14.07 10.27
N GLY A 33 10.86 -12.83 9.78
CA GLY A 33 11.97 -12.24 9.00
C GLY A 33 12.20 -12.88 7.63
N THR A 34 11.29 -13.73 7.16
CA THR A 34 11.43 -14.49 5.90
C THR A 34 10.84 -13.79 4.68
N LEU A 35 10.04 -12.76 4.90
CA LEU A 35 9.36 -11.99 3.86
C LEU A 35 9.90 -10.57 3.82
N THR A 36 9.94 -9.99 2.63
CA THR A 36 10.23 -8.55 2.50
C THR A 36 9.04 -7.72 3.01
N MET A 37 9.29 -6.49 3.44
CA MET A 37 8.23 -5.54 3.83
C MET A 37 7.12 -5.40 2.77
N GLY A 38 7.50 -5.45 1.48
CA GLY A 38 6.55 -5.41 0.37
C GLY A 38 5.67 -6.66 0.30
N GLU A 39 6.22 -7.84 0.61
CA GLU A 39 5.47 -9.10 0.66
C GLU A 39 4.55 -9.18 1.88
N CYS A 40 5.02 -8.77 3.07
CA CYS A 40 4.20 -8.65 4.27
C CYS A 40 2.99 -7.76 3.99
N ARG A 41 3.22 -6.58 3.41
CA ARG A 41 2.16 -5.64 3.00
C ARG A 41 1.19 -6.27 2.00
N LYS A 42 1.70 -6.92 0.96
CA LYS A 42 0.87 -7.53 -0.09
C LYS A 42 -0.01 -8.66 0.46
N ARG A 43 0.52 -9.49 1.36
CA ARG A 43 -0.24 -10.58 2.01
C ARG A 43 -1.28 -10.05 2.98
N ALA A 44 -0.89 -9.13 3.87
CA ALA A 44 -1.82 -8.50 4.81
C ALA A 44 -2.98 -7.79 4.09
N LEU A 45 -2.70 -7.01 3.04
CA LEU A 45 -3.74 -6.37 2.22
C LEU A 45 -4.65 -7.36 1.51
N LYS A 46 -4.12 -8.52 1.09
CA LYS A 46 -4.91 -9.57 0.43
C LYS A 46 -5.91 -10.21 1.40
N GLU A 47 -5.50 -10.42 2.64
CA GLU A 47 -6.33 -11.01 3.71
C GLU A 47 -7.42 -10.07 4.22
N VAL A 48 -7.07 -8.82 4.54
CA VAL A 48 -8.03 -7.83 5.06
C VAL A 48 -8.89 -7.19 3.97
N GLY A 49 -8.49 -7.38 2.71
CA GLY A 49 -9.01 -6.60 1.60
C GLY A 49 -8.52 -5.16 1.63
N TYR A 50 -8.60 -4.49 0.50
CA TYR A 50 -8.21 -3.10 0.39
C TYR A 50 -9.14 -2.37 -0.56
N ASP A 51 -9.26 -1.07 -0.32
CA ASP A 51 -9.90 -0.16 -1.26
C ASP A 51 -8.83 0.65 -1.98
N LEU A 52 -9.10 0.91 -3.26
CA LEU A 52 -8.23 1.75 -4.07
C LEU A 52 -8.66 3.20 -3.86
N VAL A 53 -7.93 3.90 -3.01
CA VAL A 53 -8.16 5.33 -2.75
C VAL A 53 -7.32 6.17 -3.71
N LYS A 54 -7.88 7.30 -4.14
CA LYS A 54 -7.19 8.24 -5.02
C LYS A 54 -5.94 8.78 -4.31
N CYS A 55 -4.81 8.78 -5.01
CA CYS A 55 -3.60 9.38 -4.48
C CYS A 55 -3.76 10.90 -4.44
N GLU A 56 -3.77 11.46 -3.23
CA GLU A 56 -3.93 12.90 -3.01
C GLU A 56 -2.72 13.69 -3.54
N HIS A 57 -1.51 13.11 -3.42
CA HIS A 57 -0.25 13.76 -3.84
C HIS A 57 -0.12 13.97 -5.36
N CYS A 58 -0.72 13.11 -6.18
CA CYS A 58 -0.76 13.31 -7.64
C CYS A 58 -2.18 13.56 -8.14
N ASN A 59 -3.13 13.77 -7.23
CA ASN A 59 -4.55 13.87 -7.52
C ASN A 59 -5.05 12.76 -8.47
N GLY A 60 -4.63 11.52 -8.26
CA GLY A 60 -5.06 10.37 -9.06
C GLY A 60 -4.36 10.18 -10.40
N THR A 61 -3.44 11.06 -10.78
CA THR A 61 -2.81 11.03 -12.11
C THR A 61 -1.66 10.02 -12.22
N GLY A 62 -1.11 9.58 -11.10
CA GLY A 62 0.10 8.75 -11.08
C GLY A 62 1.38 9.51 -11.38
N ILE A 63 1.31 10.82 -11.57
CA ILE A 63 2.43 11.61 -12.06
C ILE A 63 2.79 12.65 -10.99
N GLN A 64 4.08 12.74 -10.64
CA GLN A 64 4.57 13.80 -9.78
C GLN A 64 4.47 15.11 -10.57
N LYS A 65 3.55 15.98 -10.14
CA LYS A 65 3.57 17.38 -10.56
C LYS A 65 4.62 18.07 -9.69
N ASP A 66 5.59 18.67 -10.37
CA ASP A 66 6.63 19.52 -9.77
C ASP A 66 6.01 20.56 -8.83
#